data_AF-N1Z5X0-F1
#
_entry.id   AF-N1Z5X0-F1
#
_cell.length_a   1.000
_cell.length_b   1.000
_cell.length_c   1.000
_cell.angle_alpha   90.00
_cell.angle_beta   90.00
_cell.angle_gamma   90.00
#
_symmetry.space_group_name_H-M   'P 1'
#
loop_
_entity.id
_entity.type
_entity.pdbx_description
1 polymer ?
#
loop_
_entity_poly.entity_id
_entity_poly.type
_entity_poly.pdbx_seq_one_letter_code
_entity_poly.pdbx_strand_id
1 'polypeptide(L)'
;MEKNLDKQGRWRNKTVSFRMSKEEVRLLDNLVALSGLTKQDYIIKRLLCKDIVVVGNTRAYKALKNHIEQICIELQKLTNGNEIDDVTTSTIQFISQILKHMKEENK
;
A
#
# COMPACT_ATOMS: atom_id res chain seq x y z
N MET A 1 -11.79 16.64 -17.62
CA MET A 1 -13.02 16.08 -17.04
C MET A 1 -13.58 17.11 -16.10
N GLU A 2 -14.70 17.73 -16.46
CA GLU A 2 -15.44 18.64 -15.59
C GLU A 2 -15.75 17.91 -14.29
N LYS A 3 -15.17 18.41 -13.19
CA LYS A 3 -15.58 17.96 -11.87
C LYS A 3 -16.84 18.78 -11.59
N ASN A 4 -18.00 18.13 -11.48
CA ASN A 4 -19.22 18.76 -10.99
C ASN A 4 -19.38 18.40 -9.51
N LEU A 5 -19.51 19.44 -8.70
CA LEU A 5 -19.77 19.37 -7.27
C LEU A 5 -21.23 18.97 -7.07
N ASP A 6 -21.54 18.03 -6.18
CA ASP A 6 -22.93 17.74 -5.86
C ASP A 6 -23.61 18.92 -5.14
N LYS A 7 -24.93 18.84 -4.91
CA LYS A 7 -25.71 19.87 -4.19
C LYS A 7 -25.20 20.13 -2.76
N GLN A 8 -24.28 19.32 -2.24
CA GLN A 8 -23.72 19.36 -0.89
C GLN A 8 -22.21 19.67 -0.88
N GLY A 9 -21.63 20.05 -2.01
CA GLY A 9 -20.21 20.42 -2.04
C GLY A 9 -19.23 19.25 -2.22
N ARG A 10 -19.70 18.04 -2.58
CA ARG A 10 -18.85 16.84 -2.63
C ARG A 10 -18.41 16.53 -4.05
N TRP A 11 -17.10 16.37 -4.21
CA TRP A 11 -16.47 15.92 -5.46
C TRP A 11 -16.60 14.41 -5.70
N ARG A 12 -16.71 13.62 -4.62
CA ARG A 12 -16.81 12.15 -4.65
C ARG A 12 -18.05 11.73 -3.86
N ASN A 13 -19.21 11.85 -4.50
CA ASN A 13 -20.51 11.66 -3.86
C ASN A 13 -21.11 10.25 -4.00
N LYS A 14 -20.41 9.32 -4.65
CA LYS A 14 -20.81 7.91 -4.80
C LYS A 14 -19.96 7.03 -3.90
N THR A 15 -20.64 6.10 -3.21
CA THR A 15 -20.00 5.10 -2.34
C THR A 15 -19.92 3.77 -3.07
N VAL A 16 -18.74 3.13 -2.99
CA VAL A 16 -18.52 1.75 -3.43
C VAL A 16 -18.06 0.96 -2.22
N SER A 17 -18.71 -0.16 -1.92
CA SER A 17 -18.42 -1.01 -0.75
C SER A 17 -18.31 -2.47 -1.15
N PHE A 18 -17.37 -3.18 -0.52
CA PHE A 18 -17.13 -4.60 -0.72
C PHE A 18 -16.84 -5.26 0.64
N ARG A 19 -17.05 -6.58 0.72
CA ARG A 19 -16.72 -7.37 1.91
C ARG A 19 -15.28 -7.86 1.78
N MET A 20 -14.58 -7.93 2.91
CA MET A 20 -13.21 -8.40 2.98
C MET A 20 -13.04 -9.31 4.20
N SER A 21 -12.19 -10.32 4.07
CA SER A 21 -11.69 -11.11 5.18
C SER A 21 -10.75 -10.27 6.07
N LYS A 22 -10.43 -10.77 7.27
CA LYS A 22 -9.49 -10.08 8.18
C LYS A 22 -8.09 -9.93 7.54
N GLU A 23 -7.65 -10.94 6.80
CA GLU A 23 -6.35 -10.96 6.13
C GLU A 23 -6.29 -9.96 4.98
N GLU A 24 -7.35 -9.89 4.17
CA GLU A 24 -7.46 -8.92 3.09
C GLU A 24 -7.45 -7.48 3.62
N VAL A 25 -8.13 -7.22 4.74
CA VAL A 25 -8.13 -5.89 5.38
C VAL A 25 -6.72 -5.53 5.87
N ARG A 26 -6.02 -6.47 6.52
CA ARG A 26 -4.65 -6.27 6.99
C ARG A 26 -3.70 -5.98 5.83
N LEU A 27 -3.83 -6.72 4.73
CA LEU A 27 -3.04 -6.47 3.52
C LEU A 27 -3.30 -5.06 2.97
N LEU A 28 -4.56 -4.67 2.82
CA LEU A 28 -4.94 -3.34 2.34
C LEU A 28 -4.35 -2.25 3.23
N ASP A 29 -4.42 -2.40 4.55
CA ASP A 29 -3.91 -1.41 5.51
C ASP A 29 -2.40 -1.23 5.39
N ASN A 30 -1.64 -2.33 5.27
CA ASN A 30 -0.19 -2.29 5.06
C ASN A 30 0.17 -1.55 3.76
N LEU A 31 -0.51 -1.88 2.66
CA LEU A 31 -0.25 -1.26 1.36
C LEU A 31 -0.59 0.24 1.34
N VAL A 32 -1.69 0.62 1.98
CA VAL A 32 -2.08 2.03 2.15
C VAL A 32 -1.00 2.78 2.92
N ALA A 33 -0.54 2.23 4.05
CA ALA A 33 0.50 2.84 4.86
C ALA A 33 1.82 3.02 4.09
N LEU A 34 2.23 2.00 3.33
CA LEU A 34 3.43 2.03 2.49
C LEU A 34 3.32 3.05 1.35
N SER A 35 2.12 3.21 0.77
CA SER A 35 1.91 4.14 -0.33
C SER A 35 1.93 5.62 0.09
N GLY A 36 1.73 5.92 1.37
CA GLY A 36 1.56 7.29 1.88
C GLY A 36 0.24 7.95 1.46
N LEU A 37 -0.68 7.21 0.83
CA LEU A 37 -1.99 7.70 0.39
C LEU A 37 -3.06 7.48 1.45
N THR A 38 -4.18 8.20 1.34
CA THR A 38 -5.38 7.82 2.07
C THR A 38 -5.93 6.49 1.52
N LYS A 39 -6.64 5.72 2.35
CA LYS A 39 -7.27 4.46 1.91
C LYS A 39 -8.20 4.69 0.70
N GLN A 40 -8.94 5.80 0.68
CA GLN A 40 -9.80 6.18 -0.45
C GLN A 40 -8.98 6.44 -1.72
N ASP A 41 -7.92 7.25 -1.65
CA ASP A 41 -7.10 7.56 -2.84
C ASP A 41 -6.33 6.34 -3.34
N TYR A 42 -5.84 5.49 -2.43
CA TYR A 42 -5.19 4.21 -2.76
C TYR A 42 -6.13 3.29 -3.53
N ILE A 43 -7.34 3.04 -3.00
CA ILE A 43 -8.34 2.17 -3.64
C ILE A 43 -8.74 2.73 -5.00
N ILE A 44 -8.99 4.04 -5.11
CA ILE A 44 -9.34 4.68 -6.39
C ILE A 44 -8.21 4.51 -7.41
N LYS A 45 -6.95 4.72 -7.02
CA LYS A 45 -5.81 4.53 -7.93
C LYS A 45 -5.69 3.07 -8.39
N ARG A 46 -5.80 2.10 -7.48
CA ARG A 46 -5.77 0.67 -7.82
C ARG A 46 -6.90 0.28 -8.77
N LEU A 47 -8.14 0.71 -8.49
CA LEU A 47 -9.30 0.38 -9.33
C LEU A 47 -9.24 1.02 -10.73
N LEU A 48 -8.60 2.18 -10.87
CA LEU A 48 -8.44 2.88 -12.14
C LEU A 48 -7.14 2.53 -12.87
N CYS A 49 -6.40 1.51 -12.42
CA CYS A 49 -5.09 1.13 -12.95
C CYS A 49 -4.11 2.31 -13.08
N LYS A 50 -4.16 3.26 -12.14
CA LYS A 50 -3.23 4.39 -12.10
C LYS A 50 -2.01 4.02 -11.27
N ASP A 51 -0.82 4.33 -11.78
CA ASP A 51 0.43 4.06 -11.08
C ASP A 51 0.46 4.68 -9.69
N ILE A 52 0.88 3.87 -8.72
CA ILE A 52 1.06 4.30 -7.33
C ILE A 52 2.53 4.65 -7.17
N VAL A 53 2.84 5.90 -7.48
CA VAL A 53 4.16 6.48 -7.21
C VAL A 53 4.21 6.87 -5.73
N VAL A 54 5.15 6.28 -4.99
CA VAL A 54 5.43 6.66 -3.60
C VAL A 54 6.20 7.97 -3.63
N VAL A 55 5.54 9.07 -3.26
CA VAL A 55 6.20 10.38 -3.17
C VAL A 55 7.10 10.36 -1.94
N GLY A 56 8.42 10.41 -2.17
CA GLY A 56 9.42 10.38 -1.11
C GLY A 56 9.20 11.50 -0.09
N ASN A 57 8.79 11.14 1.13
CA ASN A 57 8.88 12.01 2.29
C ASN A 57 9.50 11.22 3.46
N THR A 58 10.08 11.92 4.43
CA THR A 58 10.82 11.32 5.56
C THR A 58 9.97 10.31 6.35
N ARG A 59 8.65 10.50 6.40
CA ARG A 59 7.70 9.61 7.07
C ARG A 59 7.47 8.33 6.28
N ALA A 60 7.37 8.42 4.95
CA ALA A 60 7.28 7.28 4.05
C ALA A 60 8.55 6.43 4.10
N TYR A 61 9.72 7.07 4.11
CA TYR A 61 11.00 6.38 4.29
C TYR A 61 11.08 5.66 5.65
N LYS A 62 10.67 6.32 6.74
CA LYS A 62 10.63 5.70 8.08
C LYS A 62 9.67 4.51 8.14
N ALA A 63 8.49 4.63 7.54
CA ALA A 63 7.52 3.54 7.49
C ALA A 63 8.06 2.34 6.70
N LEU A 64 8.71 2.60 5.55
CA LEU A 64 9.32 1.58 4.72
C LEU A 64 10.46 0.86 5.47
N LYS A 65 11.33 1.62 6.15
CA LYS A 65 12.42 1.08 6.98
C LYS A 65 11.88 0.22 8.12
N ASN A 66 10.87 0.70 8.84
CA ASN A 66 10.26 -0.05 9.95
C ASN A 66 9.61 -1.35 9.48
N HIS A 67 8.95 -1.37 8.31
CA HIS A 67 8.40 -2.59 7.76
C HIS A 67 9.49 -3.56 7.29
N ILE A 68 10.58 -3.09 6.69
CA ILE A 68 11.73 -3.94 6.35
C ILE A 68 12.34 -4.54 7.62
N GLU A 69 12.50 -3.77 8.69
CA GLU A 69 13.01 -4.28 9.97
C GLU A 69 12.08 -5.35 10.58
N GLN A 70 10.75 -5.14 10.53
CA GLN A 70 9.78 -6.16 10.96
C GLN A 70 9.86 -7.45 10.14
N ILE A 71 9.93 -7.33 8.81
CA ILE A 71 10.10 -8.48 7.91
C ILE A 71 11.41 -9.21 8.23
N CYS A 72 12.51 -8.51 8.44
CA CYS A 72 13.79 -9.12 8.81
C CYS A 72 13.70 -9.86 10.15
N ILE A 73 12.97 -9.31 11.13
CA ILE A 73 12.73 -9.97 12.42
C ILE A 73 11.87 -11.24 12.24
N GLU A 74 10.82 -11.18 11.43
CA GLU A 74 9.98 -12.34 11.13
C GLU A 74 10.75 -13.43 10.38
N LEU A 75 11.56 -13.07 9.38
CA LEU A 75 12.46 -13.99 8.67
C LEU A 75 13.53 -14.59 9.59
N GLN A 76 14.09 -13.81 10.53
CA GLN A 76 15.06 -14.31 11.51
C GLN A 76 14.44 -15.27 12.54
N LYS A 77 13.13 -15.10 12.82
CA LYS A 77 12.37 -16.00 13.70
C LYS A 77 11.99 -17.31 13.03
N LEU A 78 12.11 -17.42 11.70
CA LEU A 78 12.00 -18.68 10.97
C LEU A 78 13.24 -19.53 11.20
N THR A 79 13.39 -20.04 12.42
CA THR A 79 14.45 -21.01 12.74
C THR A 79 14.00 -22.46 12.58
N ASN A 80 12.72 -22.75 12.28
CA ASN A 80 12.26 -24.12 12.03
C ASN A 80 11.00 -24.14 11.14
N GLY A 81 11.15 -24.29 9.82
CA GLY A 81 10.16 -24.92 8.92
C GLY A 81 8.75 -24.30 8.77
N ASN A 82 8.44 -23.15 9.37
CA ASN A 82 7.14 -22.51 9.19
C ASN A 82 7.09 -21.72 7.87
N GLU A 83 6.04 -21.91 7.09
CA GLU A 83 5.80 -21.14 5.87
C GLU A 83 5.55 -19.65 6.21
N ILE A 84 6.11 -18.75 5.40
CA ILE A 84 5.83 -17.32 5.49
C ILE A 84 4.40 -17.10 5.00
N ASP A 85 3.58 -16.40 5.77
CA ASP A 85 2.19 -16.15 5.38
C ASP A 85 2.07 -15.27 4.11
N ASP A 86 0.98 -15.44 3.38
CA ASP A 86 0.74 -14.78 2.10
C ASP A 86 0.61 -13.25 2.21
N VAL A 87 0.14 -12.72 3.34
CA VAL A 87 0.02 -11.27 3.58
C VAL A 87 1.42 -10.66 3.67
N THR A 88 2.32 -11.32 4.40
CA THR A 88 3.71 -10.92 4.56
C THR A 88 4.45 -11.01 3.23
N THR A 89 4.31 -12.11 2.50
CA THR A 89 4.90 -12.29 1.16
C THR A 89 4.43 -11.21 0.17
N SER A 90 3.13 -10.92 0.14
CA SER A 90 2.55 -9.88 -0.73
C SER A 90 3.06 -8.48 -0.38
N THR A 91 3.22 -8.20 0.92
CA THR A 91 3.76 -6.92 1.39
C THR A 91 5.23 -6.75 0.96
N ILE A 92 6.04 -7.81 1.05
CA ILE A 92 7.44 -7.82 0.59
C ILE A 92 7.53 -7.54 -0.91
N GLN A 93 6.70 -8.19 -1.72
CA GLN A 93 6.69 -7.97 -3.16
C GLN A 93 6.34 -6.52 -3.52
N PHE A 94 5.39 -5.90 -2.82
CA PHE A 94 5.04 -4.50 -3.03
C PHE A 94 6.19 -3.55 -2.67
N ILE A 95 6.89 -3.79 -1.56
CA ILE A 95 8.09 -3.02 -1.19
C ILE A 95 9.16 -3.13 -2.28
N SER A 96 9.40 -4.34 -2.79
CA SER A 96 10.37 -4.58 -3.89
C SER A 96 10.01 -3.80 -5.16
N GLN A 97 8.72 -3.76 -5.54
CA GLN A 97 8.24 -2.99 -6.69
C GLN A 97 8.44 -1.47 -6.52
N ILE A 98 8.18 -0.94 -5.32
CA ILE A 98 8.43 0.47 -4.99
C ILE A 98 9.93 0.78 -5.11
N LEU A 99 10.79 -0.04 -4.49
CA LEU A 99 12.24 0.16 -4.52
C LEU A 99 12.81 0.10 -5.94
N LYS A 100 12.27 -0.77 -6.80
CA LYS A 100 12.66 -0.86 -8.21
C LYS A 100 12.29 0.44 -8.95
N HIS A 101 11.06 0.93 -8.82
CA HIS A 101 10.63 2.19 -9.44
C HIS A 101 11.47 3.38 -8.96
N MET A 102 11.75 3.48 -7.65
CA MET A 102 12.61 4.55 -7.11
C MET A 102 14.04 4.52 -7.68
N LYS A 103 14.56 3.35 -8.06
CA LYS A 103 15.88 3.21 -8.70
C LYS A 103 15.86 3.61 -10.17
N GLU A 104 14.74 3.39 -10.86
CA GLU A 104 14.57 3.71 -12.29
C GLU A 104 14.37 5.21 -12.53
N GLU A 105 13.75 5.94 -11.60
CA GLU A 105 13.61 7.41 -11.67
C GLU A 105 14.93 8.19 -11.46
N ASN A 106 15.97 7.54 -10.93
CA ASN A 106 17.30 8.14 -10.69
C ASN A 106 18.31 7.83 -11.83
N LYS A 107 17.85 7.31 -12.97
CA LYS A 107 18.64 7.01 -14.16
C LYS A 107 18.23 7.91 -15.32
#